data_AF-A0A2D8I2X2-F1
#
_entry.id   AF-A0A2D8I2X2-F1
#
_cell.length_a   1.000
_cell.length_b   1.000
_cell.length_c   1.000
_cell.angle_alpha   90.00
_cell.angle_beta   90.00
_cell.angle_gamma   90.00
#
_symmetry.space_group_name_H-M   'P 1'
#
loop_
_entity.id
_entity.type
_entity.pdbx_description
1 polymer ?
#
loop_
_entity_poly.entity_id
_entity_poly.type
_entity_poly.pdbx_seq_one_letter_code
_entity_poly.pdbx_strand_id
1 'polypeptide(L)'
;MKVSYSLAKGRASPHCITWTYRKKRYRKYFKSRIDAVRFRNEKEQELGIRGNNDIENEIIFLALNEIKDRLDSMDLKLEELEKTVRFQEGHMKELRKPPVPKILRISEAAKVLRISSRKLYYLLDKGVFKRYKLPHTRTTFIKLDEVEKALGSGDVSDLLG
;
A
#
# COMPACT_ATOMS: atom_id res chain seq x y z
N MET A 1 -17.56 52.85 6.31
CA MET A 1 -16.53 52.16 5.49
C MET A 1 -16.93 50.68 5.42
N LYS A 2 -16.59 49.96 4.34
CA LYS A 2 -16.97 48.54 4.19
C LYS A 2 -15.76 47.72 3.76
N VAL A 3 -15.52 46.62 4.46
CA VAL A 3 -14.59 45.55 4.07
C VAL A 3 -15.45 44.36 3.63
N SER A 4 -15.11 43.70 2.52
CA SER A 4 -15.95 42.65 1.94
C SER A 4 -15.10 41.51 1.42
N TYR A 5 -15.51 40.29 1.76
CA TYR A 5 -14.92 39.04 1.27
C TYR A 5 -15.63 38.55 0.00
N SER A 6 -14.87 37.99 -0.91
CA SER A 6 -15.35 37.40 -2.17
C SER A 6 -14.46 36.25 -2.63
N LEU A 7 -15.03 35.32 -3.40
CA LEU A 7 -14.29 34.23 -4.05
C LEU A 7 -14.08 34.53 -5.54
N ALA A 8 -12.82 34.58 -5.97
CA ALA A 8 -12.41 34.76 -7.35
C ALA A 8 -12.12 33.40 -8.01
N LYS A 9 -13.12 32.83 -8.69
CA LYS A 9 -12.99 31.55 -9.42
C LYS A 9 -11.93 31.68 -10.53
N GLY A 10 -11.17 30.61 -10.77
CA GLY A 10 -10.16 30.55 -11.84
C GLY A 10 -8.85 31.28 -11.55
N ARG A 11 -8.58 31.66 -10.29
CA ARG A 11 -7.30 32.26 -9.87
C ARG A 11 -6.58 31.38 -8.87
N ALA A 12 -5.24 31.42 -8.90
CA ALA A 12 -4.37 30.74 -7.93
C ALA A 12 -4.59 31.21 -6.48
N SER A 13 -5.06 32.45 -6.30
CA SER A 13 -5.48 33.02 -5.02
C SER A 13 -7.00 33.26 -5.04
N PRO A 14 -7.81 32.28 -4.60
CA PRO A 14 -9.25 32.32 -4.76
C PRO A 14 -9.92 33.27 -3.76
N HIS A 15 -9.30 33.58 -2.63
CA HIS A 15 -9.91 34.40 -1.58
C HIS A 15 -9.53 35.88 -1.77
N CYS A 16 -10.51 36.78 -1.85
CA CYS A 16 -10.27 38.21 -2.09
C CYS A 16 -11.00 39.09 -1.08
N ILE A 17 -10.25 39.98 -0.43
CA ILE A 17 -10.79 41.05 0.41
C ILE A 17 -10.76 42.35 -0.39
N THR A 18 -11.88 43.07 -0.39
CA THR A 18 -12.00 44.40 -1.00
C THR A 18 -12.50 45.41 0.02
N TRP A 19 -11.94 46.62 0.03
CA TRP A 19 -12.35 47.68 0.96
C TRP A 19 -12.27 49.05 0.32
N THR A 20 -12.97 50.03 0.90
CA THR A 20 -12.95 51.43 0.46
C THR A 20 -12.39 52.35 1.53
N TYR A 21 -11.37 53.13 1.17
CA TYR A 21 -10.73 54.11 2.05
C TYR A 21 -10.49 55.42 1.31
N ARG A 22 -10.92 56.55 1.89
CA ARG A 22 -10.83 57.90 1.28
C ARG A 22 -11.32 57.94 -0.18
N LYS A 23 -12.49 57.36 -0.46
CA LYS A 23 -13.10 57.24 -1.80
C LYS A 23 -12.32 56.38 -2.82
N LYS A 24 -11.22 55.72 -2.43
CA LYS A 24 -10.48 54.76 -3.27
C LYS A 24 -10.83 53.31 -2.89
N ARG A 25 -10.91 52.42 -3.88
CA ARG A 25 -11.15 50.98 -3.69
C ARG A 25 -9.85 50.20 -3.74
N TYR A 26 -9.62 49.37 -2.74
CA TYR A 26 -8.46 48.49 -2.62
C TYR A 26 -8.89 47.03 -2.64
N ARG A 27 -7.98 46.14 -3.08
CA ARG A 27 -8.20 44.69 -3.12
C ARG A 27 -6.91 43.96 -2.75
N LYS A 28 -7.04 42.85 -2.02
CA LYS A 28 -5.95 41.93 -1.72
C LYS A 28 -6.44 40.49 -1.89
N TYR A 29 -5.56 39.62 -2.39
CA TYR A 29 -5.85 38.22 -2.63
C TYR A 29 -5.06 37.32 -1.68
N PHE A 30 -5.63 36.17 -1.35
CA PHE A 30 -5.10 35.21 -0.38
C PHE A 30 -5.22 33.80 -0.93
N LYS A 31 -4.25 32.95 -0.53
CA LYS A 31 -4.24 31.51 -0.85
C LYS A 31 -5.16 30.73 0.08
N SER A 32 -5.16 31.05 1.38
CA SER A 32 -6.05 30.43 2.37
C SER A 32 -7.22 31.35 2.73
N ARG A 33 -8.37 30.73 3.02
CA ARG A 33 -9.56 31.41 3.57
C ARG A 33 -9.27 32.01 4.94
N ILE A 34 -8.48 31.32 5.76
CA ILE A 34 -8.12 31.75 7.12
C ILE A 34 -7.36 33.07 7.06
N ASP A 35 -6.35 33.18 6.19
CA ASP A 35 -5.57 34.40 6.01
C ASP A 35 -6.43 35.57 5.53
N ALA A 36 -7.40 35.30 4.65
CA ALA A 36 -8.34 36.32 4.17
C ALA A 36 -9.24 36.84 5.30
N VAL A 37 -9.73 35.97 6.17
CA VAL A 37 -10.60 36.34 7.31
C VAL A 37 -9.80 37.08 8.38
N ARG A 38 -8.57 36.64 8.68
CA ARG A 38 -7.64 37.37 9.58
C ARG A 38 -7.39 38.79 9.09
N PHE A 39 -7.05 38.93 7.81
CA PHE A 39 -6.82 40.24 7.21
C PHE A 39 -8.09 41.11 7.18
N ARG A 40 -9.26 40.50 6.95
CA ARG A 40 -10.54 41.22 7.03
C ARG A 40 -10.70 41.86 8.40
N ASN A 41 -10.47 41.09 9.47
CA ASN A 41 -10.57 41.56 10.84
C ASN A 41 -9.58 42.69 11.14
N GLU A 42 -8.29 42.49 10.82
CA GLU A 42 -7.27 43.53 10.98
C GLU A 42 -7.67 44.83 10.28
N LYS A 43 -8.21 44.74 9.06
CA LYS A 43 -8.70 45.92 8.31
C LYS A 43 -9.97 46.54 8.86
N GLU A 44 -10.87 45.75 9.44
CA GLU A 44 -12.06 46.29 10.10
C GLU A 44 -11.67 47.08 11.35
N GLN A 45 -10.73 46.55 12.15
CA GLN A 45 -10.17 47.24 13.31
C GLN A 45 -9.42 48.53 12.94
N GLU A 46 -8.53 48.48 11.93
CA GLU A 46 -7.81 49.66 11.43
C GLU A 46 -8.76 50.78 10.98
N LEU A 47 -9.91 50.42 10.40
CA LEU A 47 -10.90 51.37 9.89
C LEU A 47 -11.93 51.80 10.97
N GLY A 48 -11.75 51.37 12.22
CA GLY A 48 -12.65 51.70 13.33
C GLY A 48 -14.05 51.10 13.18
N ILE A 49 -14.20 50.04 12.38
CA ILE A 49 -15.45 49.28 12.25
C ILE A 49 -15.54 48.43 13.52
N ARG A 50 -16.54 48.69 14.38
CA ARG A 50 -16.74 47.92 15.61
C ARG A 50 -16.92 46.43 15.24
N GLY A 51 -15.94 45.61 15.62
CA GLY A 51 -15.97 44.17 15.41
C GLY A 51 -16.77 43.47 16.52
N ASN A 52 -17.56 42.47 16.14
CA ASN A 52 -18.05 41.47 17.07
C ASN A 52 -16.85 40.61 17.53
N ASN A 53 -16.78 40.28 18.81
CA ASN A 53 -15.72 39.45 19.41
C ASN A 53 -15.71 37.98 18.92
N ASP A 54 -16.51 37.62 17.91
CA ASP A 54 -16.75 36.23 17.49
C ASP A 54 -15.78 35.73 16.39
N ILE A 55 -14.78 36.52 16.01
CA ILE A 55 -13.88 36.20 14.90
C ILE A 55 -12.95 35.03 15.23
N GLU A 56 -12.57 34.89 16.49
CA GLU A 56 -11.77 33.74 16.94
C GLU A 56 -12.55 32.43 16.69
N ASN A 57 -13.85 32.40 17.00
CA ASN A 57 -14.71 31.26 16.70
C ASN A 57 -14.80 31.00 15.19
N GLU A 58 -14.97 32.03 14.36
CA GLU A 58 -14.99 31.88 12.89
C GLU A 58 -13.67 31.26 12.38
N ILE A 59 -12.53 31.74 12.86
CA ILE A 59 -11.21 31.21 12.48
C ILE A 59 -11.05 29.76 12.94
N ILE A 60 -11.48 29.44 14.17
CA ILE A 60 -11.43 28.06 14.71
C ILE A 60 -12.27 27.13 13.85
N PHE A 61 -13.52 27.49 13.54
CA PHE A 61 -14.40 26.67 12.69
C PHE A 61 -13.84 26.51 11.26
N LEU A 62 -13.20 27.54 10.71
CA LEU A 62 -12.55 27.43 9.40
C LEU A 62 -11.34 26.49 9.43
N ALA A 63 -10.52 26.56 10.47
CA ALA A 63 -9.40 25.66 10.65
C ALA A 63 -9.85 24.21 10.85
N LEU A 64 -10.88 23.99 11.67
CA LEU A 64 -11.46 22.66 11.89
C LEU A 64 -12.05 22.07 10.61
N ASN A 65 -12.73 22.88 9.79
CA ASN A 65 -13.24 22.43 8.50
C ASN A 65 -12.10 22.08 7.52
N GLU A 66 -11.03 22.89 7.46
CA GLU A 66 -9.89 22.58 6.60
C GLU A 66 -9.17 21.29 7.04
N ILE A 67 -9.08 21.04 8.35
CA ILE A 67 -8.55 19.79 8.89
C ILE A 67 -9.45 18.62 8.50
N LYS A 68 -10.77 18.76 8.65
CA LYS A 68 -11.75 17.75 8.27
C LYS A 68 -11.63 17.40 6.78
N ASP A 69 -11.62 18.40 5.89
CA ASP A 69 -11.51 18.19 4.45
C ASP A 69 -10.22 17.44 4.07
N ARG A 70 -9.11 17.73 4.77
CA ARG A 70 -7.84 17.01 4.59
C ARG A 70 -7.91 15.57 5.07
N LEU A 71 -8.57 15.31 6.21
CA LEU A 71 -8.77 13.96 6.73
C LEU A 71 -9.65 13.13 5.78
N ASP A 72 -10.79 13.69 5.34
CA ASP A 72 -11.68 13.04 4.38
C ASP A 72 -10.94 12.70 3.08
N SER A 73 -10.06 13.59 2.60
CA SER A 73 -9.21 13.30 1.44
C SER A 73 -8.16 12.21 1.69
N MET A 74 -7.66 12.08 2.92
CA MET A 74 -6.71 11.02 3.27
C MET A 74 -7.39 9.66 3.36
N ASP A 75 -8.58 9.61 3.95
CA ASP A 75 -9.37 8.39 4.05
C ASP A 75 -9.70 7.83 2.66
N LEU A 76 -10.12 8.68 1.72
CA LEU A 76 -10.35 8.28 0.33
C LEU A 76 -9.09 7.68 -0.34
N LYS A 77 -7.92 8.26 -0.09
CA LYS A 77 -6.65 7.75 -0.63
C LYS A 77 -6.24 6.44 0.03
N LEU A 78 -6.50 6.26 1.32
CA LEU A 78 -6.26 5.01 2.03
C LEU A 78 -7.15 3.90 1.50
N GLU A 79 -8.43 4.17 1.27
CA GLU A 79 -9.35 3.20 0.66
C GLU A 79 -8.89 2.78 -0.75
N GLU A 80 -8.40 3.72 -1.55
CA GLU A 80 -7.86 3.43 -2.88
C GLU A 80 -6.60 2.56 -2.78
N LEU A 81 -5.68 2.89 -1.86
CA LEU A 81 -4.49 2.09 -1.59
C LEU A 81 -4.85 0.67 -1.14
N GLU A 82 -5.78 0.51 -0.21
CA GLU A 82 -6.23 -0.82 0.24
C GLU A 82 -6.77 -1.66 -0.92
N LYS A 83 -7.56 -1.06 -1.82
CA LYS A 83 -8.07 -1.75 -3.01
C LYS A 83 -6.92 -2.19 -3.93
N THR A 84 -5.94 -1.33 -4.16
CA THR A 84 -4.77 -1.68 -5.01
C THR A 84 -3.91 -2.78 -4.40
N VAL A 85 -3.69 -2.75 -3.08
CA VAL A 85 -2.92 -3.78 -2.37
C VAL A 85 -3.63 -5.13 -2.46
N ARG A 86 -4.93 -5.19 -2.19
CA ARG A 86 -5.71 -6.44 -2.31
C ARG A 86 -5.65 -7.02 -3.71
N PHE A 87 -5.70 -6.17 -4.73
CA PHE A 87 -5.58 -6.58 -6.12
C PHE A 87 -4.19 -7.15 -6.45
N GLN A 88 -3.13 -6.47 -5.99
CA GLN A 88 -1.75 -6.94 -6.16
C GLN A 88 -1.50 -8.25 -5.41
N GLU A 89 -2.03 -8.41 -4.20
CA GLU A 89 -1.95 -9.68 -3.46
C GLU A 89 -2.64 -10.83 -4.19
N GLY A 90 -3.79 -10.56 -4.84
CA GLY A 90 -4.47 -11.51 -5.71
C GLY A 90 -3.57 -11.99 -6.84
N HIS A 91 -2.99 -11.05 -7.59
CA HIS A 91 -2.06 -11.39 -8.68
C HIS A 91 -0.78 -12.09 -8.19
N MET A 92 -0.25 -11.71 -7.03
CA MET A 92 0.90 -12.40 -6.45
C MET A 92 0.58 -13.85 -6.06
N LYS A 93 -0.66 -14.14 -5.63
CA LYS A 93 -1.11 -15.51 -5.39
C LYS A 93 -1.23 -16.30 -6.70
N GLU A 94 -1.68 -15.68 -7.78
CA GLU A 94 -1.74 -16.30 -9.11
C GLU A 94 -0.34 -16.55 -9.71
N LEU A 95 0.60 -15.63 -9.49
CA LEU A 95 1.97 -15.70 -9.98
C LEU A 95 2.88 -16.61 -9.14
N ARG A 96 2.45 -17.01 -7.93
CA ARG A 96 3.15 -18.02 -7.14
C ARG A 96 3.09 -19.36 -7.87
N LYS A 97 4.13 -19.62 -8.67
CA LYS A 97 4.44 -20.96 -9.17
C LYS A 97 4.41 -21.93 -7.98
N PRO A 98 3.86 -23.15 -8.13
CA PRO A 98 3.98 -24.16 -7.08
C PRO A 98 5.46 -24.32 -6.73
N PRO A 99 5.79 -24.52 -5.44
CA PRO A 99 7.17 -24.71 -5.03
C PRO A 99 7.83 -25.79 -5.89
N VAL A 100 9.04 -25.53 -6.37
CA VAL A 100 9.79 -26.50 -7.18
C VAL A 100 9.79 -27.83 -6.41
N PRO A 101 9.30 -28.93 -7.00
CA PRO A 101 9.24 -30.20 -6.28
C PRO A 101 10.67 -30.58 -5.88
N LYS A 102 10.91 -30.75 -4.57
CA LYS A 102 12.17 -31.30 -4.08
C LYS A 102 12.27 -32.73 -4.59
N ILE A 103 13.22 -32.98 -5.48
CA ILE A 103 13.43 -34.26 -6.14
C ILE A 103 14.86 -34.73 -5.88
N LEU A 104 15.02 -36.03 -5.68
CA LEU A 104 16.31 -36.67 -5.49
C LEU A 104 16.62 -37.56 -6.67
N ARG A 105 17.89 -37.58 -7.10
CA ARG A 105 18.36 -38.60 -8.05
C ARG A 105 18.29 -39.96 -7.35
N ILE A 106 18.11 -41.04 -8.12
CA ILE A 106 18.13 -42.40 -7.57
C ILE A 106 19.41 -42.70 -6.78
N SER A 107 20.56 -42.16 -7.20
CA SER A 107 21.82 -42.31 -6.48
C SER A 107 21.80 -41.67 -5.09
N GLU A 108 21.15 -40.53 -4.95
CA GLU A 108 21.03 -39.79 -3.67
C GLU A 108 19.98 -40.46 -2.79
N ALA A 109 18.82 -40.79 -3.36
CA ALA A 109 17.75 -41.51 -2.65
C ALA A 109 18.21 -42.89 -2.14
N ALA A 110 19.05 -43.59 -2.92
CA ALA A 110 19.64 -44.87 -2.51
C ALA A 110 20.56 -44.73 -1.29
N LYS A 111 21.39 -43.67 -1.24
CA LYS A 111 22.24 -43.38 -0.07
C LYS A 111 21.39 -43.11 1.18
N VAL A 112 20.39 -42.25 1.02
CA VAL A 112 19.46 -41.86 2.08
C VAL A 112 18.70 -43.07 2.65
N LEU A 113 18.14 -43.92 1.77
CA LEU A 113 17.40 -45.11 2.17
C LEU A 113 18.30 -46.28 2.60
N ARG A 114 19.63 -46.14 2.50
CA ARG A 114 20.63 -47.18 2.78
C ARG A 114 20.37 -48.49 2.01
N ILE A 115 19.98 -48.35 0.74
CA ILE A 115 19.63 -49.46 -0.15
C ILE A 115 20.46 -49.34 -1.44
N SER A 116 20.76 -50.46 -2.10
CA SER A 116 21.43 -50.42 -3.40
C SER A 116 20.56 -49.76 -4.47
N SER A 117 21.16 -48.98 -5.36
CA SER A 117 20.44 -48.33 -6.47
C SER A 117 19.63 -49.32 -7.31
N ARG A 118 20.14 -50.55 -7.49
CA ARG A 118 19.46 -51.63 -8.22
C ARG A 118 18.17 -52.08 -7.52
N LYS A 119 18.19 -52.20 -6.19
CA LYS A 119 16.99 -52.51 -5.40
C LYS A 119 16.00 -51.33 -5.42
N LEU A 120 16.48 -50.08 -5.49
CA LEU A 120 15.61 -48.92 -5.66
C LEU A 120 14.91 -48.88 -7.04
N TYR A 121 15.63 -49.24 -8.11
CA TYR A 121 15.02 -49.43 -9.44
C TYR A 121 13.96 -50.53 -9.43
N TYR A 122 14.21 -51.65 -8.75
CA TYR A 122 13.22 -52.70 -8.58
C TYR A 122 11.96 -52.21 -7.85
N LEU A 123 12.12 -51.41 -6.79
CA LEU A 123 10.99 -50.83 -6.03
C LEU A 123 10.20 -49.82 -6.87
N LEU A 124 10.86 -49.08 -7.74
CA LEU A 124 10.21 -48.20 -8.72
C LEU A 124 9.37 -49.00 -9.73
N ASP A 125 9.91 -50.10 -10.26
CA ASP A 125 9.19 -50.95 -11.22
C ASP A 125 8.02 -51.68 -10.55
N LYS A 126 8.09 -51.95 -9.24
CA LYS A 126 6.98 -52.46 -8.42
C LYS A 126 5.96 -51.41 -7.99
N GLY A 127 6.17 -50.14 -8.34
CA GLY A 127 5.24 -49.03 -8.04
C GLY A 127 5.23 -48.56 -6.60
N VAL A 128 6.23 -48.94 -5.78
CA VAL A 128 6.36 -48.48 -4.39
C VAL A 128 6.71 -46.98 -4.33
N PHE A 129 7.49 -46.51 -5.30
CA PHE A 129 7.83 -45.10 -5.50
C PHE A 129 7.35 -44.63 -6.88
N LYS A 130 6.99 -43.36 -7.01
CA LYS A 130 6.66 -42.76 -8.30
C LYS A 130 7.91 -42.25 -9.00
N ARG A 131 8.11 -42.70 -10.23
CA ARG A 131 9.19 -42.20 -11.09
C ARG A 131 8.87 -40.79 -11.57
N TYR A 132 9.74 -39.84 -11.24
CA TYR A 132 9.73 -38.49 -11.81
C TYR A 132 10.81 -38.38 -12.89
N LYS A 133 10.42 -37.94 -14.09
CA LYS A 133 11.34 -37.72 -15.23
C LYS A 133 11.30 -36.25 -15.60
N LEU A 134 12.47 -35.60 -15.64
CA LEU A 134 12.57 -34.31 -16.30
C LEU A 134 12.73 -34.50 -17.82
N PRO A 135 12.06 -33.68 -18.64
CA PRO A 135 12.05 -33.84 -20.10
C PRO A 135 13.43 -33.74 -20.76
N HIS A 136 14.40 -33.10 -20.11
CA HIS A 136 15.74 -32.85 -20.67
C HIS A 136 16.86 -33.73 -20.09
N THR A 137 16.53 -34.73 -19.26
CA THR A 137 17.53 -35.58 -18.61
C THR A 137 17.19 -37.05 -18.72
N ARG A 138 18.19 -37.91 -18.98
CA ARG A 138 18.03 -39.38 -18.88
C ARG A 138 17.98 -39.90 -17.45
N THR A 139 18.31 -39.06 -16.46
CA THR A 139 18.28 -39.42 -15.05
C THR A 139 16.86 -39.56 -14.54
N THR A 140 16.65 -40.54 -13.69
CA THR A 140 15.37 -40.79 -13.01
C THR A 140 15.43 -40.23 -11.59
N PHE A 141 14.32 -39.63 -11.19
CA PHE A 141 14.19 -38.95 -9.91
C PHE A 141 13.02 -39.54 -9.10
N ILE A 142 13.08 -39.33 -7.80
CA ILE A 142 12.01 -39.64 -6.84
C ILE A 142 11.69 -38.35 -6.09
N LYS A 143 10.41 -38.12 -5.75
CA LYS A 143 10.03 -36.99 -4.91
C LYS A 143 10.55 -37.19 -3.49
N LEU A 144 11.09 -36.13 -2.92
CA LEU A 144 11.67 -36.15 -1.58
C LEU A 144 10.63 -36.56 -0.52
N ASP A 145 9.38 -36.07 -0.64
CA ASP A 145 8.26 -36.43 0.24
C ASP A 145 7.99 -37.95 0.31
N GLU A 146 8.17 -38.67 -0.80
CA GLU A 146 7.96 -40.13 -0.82
C GLU A 146 9.09 -40.87 -0.10
N VAL A 147 10.31 -40.33 -0.17
CA VAL A 147 11.48 -40.87 0.53
C VAL A 147 11.36 -40.59 2.03
N GLU A 148 10.97 -39.38 2.42
CA GLU A 148 10.68 -39.00 3.82
C GLU A 148 9.59 -39.87 4.42
N LYS A 149 8.50 -40.10 3.69
CA LYS A 149 7.41 -40.98 4.13
C LYS A 149 7.88 -42.42 4.35
N ALA A 150 8.81 -42.92 3.54
CA ALA A 150 9.37 -44.26 3.69
C ALA A 150 10.36 -44.37 4.86
N LEU A 151 11.04 -43.28 5.21
CA LEU A 151 11.96 -43.19 6.36
C LEU A 151 11.26 -42.88 7.69
N GLY A 152 10.08 -42.26 7.66
CA GLY A 152 9.35 -41.84 8.86
C GLY A 152 9.98 -40.64 9.58
N SER A 153 10.92 -39.94 8.95
CA SER A 153 11.62 -38.76 9.50
C SER A 153 11.28 -37.52 8.69
N GLY A 154 10.95 -36.41 9.38
CA GLY A 154 10.41 -35.18 8.77
C GLY A 154 11.42 -34.25 8.10
N ASP A 155 12.73 -34.54 8.17
CA ASP A 155 13.75 -33.80 7.42
C ASP A 155 14.94 -34.70 7.12
N VAL A 156 15.22 -34.89 5.83
CA VAL A 156 16.32 -35.76 5.33
C VAL A 156 17.48 -34.94 4.76
N SER A 157 17.38 -33.61 4.85
CA SER A 157 18.38 -32.66 4.36
C SER A 157 19.77 -32.87 4.99
N ASP A 158 19.82 -33.29 6.26
CA ASP A 158 21.07 -33.54 6.99
C ASP A 158 21.84 -34.79 6.51
N LEU A 159 21.16 -35.72 5.84
CA LEU A 159 21.75 -36.96 5.32
C LEU A 159 22.35 -36.81 3.91
N LEU A 160 22.24 -35.62 3.31
CA LEU A 160 22.77 -35.28 1.98
C LEU A 160 24.11 -34.52 2.03
N GLY A 161 24.69 -34.34 3.23
CA GLY A 161 26.02 -33.76 3.45
C GLY A 161 27.19 -34.64 3.04
#